data_AF-A0A9I9DJQ5-F1
#
_entry.id   AF-A0A9I9DJQ5-F1
#
_cell.length_a   1.000
_cell.length_b   1.000
_cell.length_c   1.000
_cell.angle_alpha   90.00
_cell.angle_beta   90.00
_cell.angle_gamma   90.00
#
_symmetry.space_group_name_H-M   'P 1'
#
loop_
_entity.id
_entity.type
_entity.pdbx_description
1 polymer ?
#
loop_
_entity_poly.entity_id
_entity_poly.type
_entity_poly.pdbx_seq_one_letter_code
_entity_poly.pdbx_strand_id
1 'polypeptide(L)'
;MPKILAVPNIEKYAHLIKEQRRIYQPVEEEVVKVVTLTKEDKMKEYEKAAKRLDCKQLVLRRLIDKEKFRTRATKDEPLALQSSVTVDDIVAEVARQFSVQIAPENLNLPSPLSACGEYEVALRFPKSIPLPEGKVYWTLKVKVRSK
;
A
#
# COMPACT_ATOMS: atom_id res chain seq x y z
N MET A 1 -48.53 20.47 -20.48
CA MET A 1 -47.87 20.97 -21.71
C MET A 1 -47.03 19.86 -22.32
N PRO A 2 -46.95 19.73 -23.65
CA PRO A 2 -46.15 18.71 -24.32
C PRO A 2 -44.65 18.94 -24.06
N LYS A 3 -43.89 17.88 -23.77
CA LYS A 3 -42.42 17.95 -23.66
C LYS A 3 -41.81 17.82 -25.06
N ILE A 4 -41.14 18.87 -25.53
CA ILE A 4 -40.44 18.87 -26.82
C ILE A 4 -39.03 18.33 -26.59
N LEU A 5 -38.82 17.05 -26.94
CA LEU A 5 -37.53 16.37 -26.80
C LEU A 5 -36.64 16.50 -28.04
N ALA A 6 -37.22 16.91 -29.17
CA ALA A 6 -36.53 17.07 -30.44
C ALA A 6 -37.13 18.21 -31.25
N VAL A 7 -36.31 18.81 -32.13
CA VAL A 7 -36.72 19.86 -33.06
C VAL A 7 -36.54 19.40 -34.51
N PRO A 8 -37.38 19.85 -35.45
CA PRO A 8 -37.21 19.55 -36.86
C PRO A 8 -35.84 20.00 -37.39
N ASN A 9 -35.27 19.23 -38.32
CA ASN A 9 -33.98 19.55 -38.95
C ASN A 9 -34.15 20.60 -40.07
N ILE A 10 -34.50 21.82 -39.67
CA ILE A 10 -34.61 22.99 -40.53
C ILE A 10 -33.55 23.99 -40.06
N GLU A 11 -32.99 24.77 -40.99
CA GLU A 11 -31.90 25.72 -40.75
C GLU A 11 -32.15 26.66 -39.56
N LYS A 12 -33.39 27.14 -39.40
CA LYS A 12 -33.82 27.96 -38.26
C LYS A 12 -33.55 27.29 -36.90
N TYR A 13 -33.91 26.01 -36.75
CA TYR A 13 -33.70 25.26 -35.51
C TYR A 13 -32.25 24.85 -35.35
N ALA A 14 -31.55 24.53 -36.45
CA ALA A 14 -30.13 24.24 -36.41
C ALA A 14 -29.32 25.44 -35.89
N HIS A 15 -29.66 26.67 -36.32
CA HIS A 15 -29.05 27.90 -35.82
C HIS A 15 -29.39 28.11 -34.33
N LEU A 16 -30.66 27.93 -33.94
CA LEU A 16 -31.09 28.05 -32.54
C LEU A 16 -30.36 27.10 -31.60
N ILE A 17 -30.20 25.82 -31.98
CA ILE A 17 -29.49 24.83 -31.17
C ILE A 17 -27.99 25.16 -31.05
N LYS A 18 -27.38 25.73 -32.10
CA LYS A 18 -25.98 26.18 -32.05
C LYS A 18 -25.80 27.33 -31.05
N GLU A 19 -26.68 28.32 -31.08
CA GLU A 19 -26.65 29.43 -30.13
C GLU A 19 -26.95 28.96 -28.69
N GLN A 20 -27.91 28.06 -28.51
CA GLN A 20 -28.21 27.48 -27.20
C GLN A 20 -27.01 26.70 -26.62
N ARG A 21 -26.28 25.94 -27.45
CA ARG A 21 -25.05 25.24 -27.03
C ARG A 21 -23.88 26.19 -26.74
N ARG A 22 -23.84 27.36 -27.37
CA ARG A 22 -22.85 28.40 -27.06
C ARG A 22 -23.09 29.01 -25.68
N ILE A 23 -24.36 29.25 -25.33
CA ILE A 23 -24.76 29.85 -24.04
C ILE A 23 -24.69 28.82 -22.91
N TYR A 24 -25.22 27.62 -23.16
CA TYR A 24 -25.13 26.48 -22.26
C TYR A 24 -24.03 25.55 -22.74
N GLN A 25 -22.78 25.92 -22.47
CA GLN A 25 -21.74 24.90 -22.36
C GLN A 25 -22.03 24.10 -21.10
N PRO A 26 -22.25 22.78 -21.18
CA PRO A 26 -22.20 21.95 -20.01
C PRO A 26 -20.80 22.12 -19.44
N VAL A 27 -20.68 22.72 -18.25
CA VAL A 27 -19.49 22.52 -17.46
C VAL A 27 -19.50 21.03 -17.17
N GLU A 28 -18.60 20.28 -17.81
CA GLU A 28 -18.24 18.94 -17.37
C GLU A 28 -17.56 19.12 -16.02
N GLU A 29 -18.37 19.36 -14.98
CA GLU A 29 -17.95 19.05 -13.63
C GLU A 29 -17.78 17.53 -13.65
N GLU A 30 -16.54 17.08 -13.83
CA GLU A 30 -16.11 15.79 -13.37
C GLU A 30 -16.52 15.73 -11.90
N VAL A 31 -17.72 15.21 -11.65
CA VAL A 31 -18.17 14.85 -10.31
C VAL A 31 -17.29 13.67 -9.93
N VAL A 32 -16.07 13.99 -9.48
CA VAL A 32 -15.27 13.14 -8.63
C VAL A 32 -16.20 12.86 -7.46
N LYS A 33 -16.93 11.74 -7.53
CA LYS A 33 -17.68 11.19 -6.40
C LYS A 33 -16.63 10.84 -5.36
N VAL A 34 -16.25 11.83 -4.57
CA VAL A 34 -15.51 11.64 -3.33
C VAL A 34 -16.47 10.89 -2.43
N VAL A 35 -16.41 9.55 -2.50
CA VAL A 35 -17.10 8.68 -1.55
C VAL A 35 -16.54 9.07 -0.19
N THR A 36 -17.31 9.80 0.60
CA THR A 36 -16.96 10.15 1.96
C THR A 36 -16.98 8.86 2.77
N LEU A 37 -15.85 8.16 2.80
CA LEU A 37 -15.67 6.92 3.56
C LEU A 37 -16.12 7.16 5.00
N THR A 38 -17.14 6.43 5.44
CA THR A 38 -17.60 6.50 6.83
C THR A 38 -16.50 5.97 7.76
N LYS A 39 -16.53 6.35 9.04
CA LYS A 39 -15.52 5.91 10.02
C LYS A 39 -15.47 4.37 10.13
N GLU A 40 -16.61 3.71 9.97
CA GLU A 40 -16.73 2.25 10.02
C GLU A 40 -16.05 1.57 8.83
N ASP A 41 -16.17 2.14 7.63
CA ASP A 41 -15.54 1.60 6.43
C ASP A 41 -14.00 1.66 6.55
N LYS A 42 -13.47 2.77 7.07
CA LYS A 42 -12.03 2.91 7.35
C LYS A 42 -11.53 1.89 8.38
N MET A 43 -12.33 1.60 9.42
CA MET A 43 -11.97 0.59 10.42
C MET A 43 -11.89 -0.82 9.80
N LYS A 44 -12.85 -1.18 8.95
CA LYS A 44 -12.82 -2.47 8.21
C LYS A 44 -11.60 -2.57 7.29
N GLU A 45 -11.21 -1.47 6.65
CA GLU A 45 -9.99 -1.42 5.83
C GLU A 45 -8.73 -1.65 6.66
N TYR A 46 -8.62 -1.04 7.84
CA TYR A 46 -7.49 -1.24 8.75
C TYR A 46 -7.42 -2.67 9.26
N GLU A 47 -8.55 -3.28 9.64
CA GLU A 47 -8.58 -4.69 10.04
C GLU A 47 -8.14 -5.61 8.89
N LYS A 48 -8.60 -5.34 7.67
CA LYS A 48 -8.22 -6.12 6.48
C LYS A 48 -6.73 -5.95 6.17
N ALA A 49 -6.18 -4.75 6.31
CA ALA A 49 -4.76 -4.48 6.15
C ALA A 49 -3.93 -5.21 7.21
N ALA A 50 -4.34 -5.15 8.48
CA ALA A 50 -3.68 -5.85 9.58
C ALA A 50 -3.67 -7.38 9.37
N LYS A 51 -4.80 -7.96 8.96
CA LYS A 51 -4.88 -9.39 8.59
C LYS A 51 -3.91 -9.76 7.47
N ARG A 52 -3.77 -8.90 6.43
CA ARG A 52 -2.80 -9.16 5.34
C ARG A 52 -1.36 -9.22 5.85
N LEU A 53 -1.00 -8.35 6.80
CA LEU A 53 0.32 -8.34 7.41
C LEU A 53 0.58 -9.59 8.25
N ASP A 54 -0.45 -10.13 8.91
CA ASP A 54 -0.32 -11.34 9.73
C ASP A 54 -0.12 -12.62 8.91
N CYS A 55 -0.91 -12.75 7.83
CA CYS A 55 -1.01 -14.00 7.08
C CYS A 55 0.19 -14.29 6.18
N LYS A 56 0.98 -13.27 5.81
CA LYS A 56 2.05 -13.41 4.81
C LYS A 56 3.42 -13.04 5.41
N GLN A 57 4.47 -13.64 4.87
CA GLN A 57 5.86 -13.32 5.21
C GLN A 57 6.43 -12.33 4.18
N LEU A 58 7.03 -11.23 4.64
CA LEU A 58 7.71 -10.25 3.80
C LEU A 58 9.04 -10.83 3.32
N VAL A 59 9.23 -10.97 2.01
CA VAL A 59 10.45 -11.56 1.46
C VAL A 59 11.32 -10.49 0.80
N LEU A 60 12.50 -10.25 1.35
CA LEU A 60 13.48 -9.29 0.83
C LEU A 60 14.60 -10.04 0.12
N ARG A 61 15.01 -9.59 -1.07
CA ARG A 61 16.20 -10.12 -1.76
C ARG A 61 17.28 -9.05 -1.81
N ARG A 62 18.41 -9.30 -1.14
CA ARG A 62 19.54 -8.35 -1.02
C ARG A 62 20.85 -8.99 -1.47
N LEU A 63 21.77 -8.15 -1.93
CA LEU A 63 23.12 -8.60 -2.28
C LEU A 63 23.90 -8.91 -0.99
N ILE A 64 24.71 -9.96 -1.06
CA ILE A 64 25.56 -10.41 0.04
C ILE A 64 26.96 -9.82 -0.12
N ASP A 65 27.63 -9.65 1.02
CA ASP A 65 29.03 -9.25 1.04
C ASP A 65 29.91 -10.44 0.59
N LYS A 66 30.52 -10.29 -0.58
CA LYS A 66 31.33 -11.36 -1.22
C LYS A 66 32.59 -11.68 -0.42
N GLU A 67 33.17 -10.69 0.26
CA GLU A 67 34.41 -10.88 1.02
C GLU A 67 34.10 -11.73 2.25
N LYS A 68 33.12 -11.30 3.05
CA LYS A 68 32.64 -12.04 4.22
C LYS A 68 32.11 -13.43 3.87
N PHE A 69 31.47 -13.58 2.71
CA PHE A 69 31.02 -14.88 2.23
C PHE A 69 32.20 -15.84 1.92
N ARG A 70 33.30 -15.32 1.37
CA ARG A 70 34.49 -16.14 1.03
C ARG A 70 35.30 -16.51 2.27
N THR A 71 35.36 -15.62 3.25
CA THR A 71 36.12 -15.82 4.49
C THR A 71 35.33 -16.56 5.58
N ARG A 72 34.08 -16.98 5.31
CA ARG A 72 33.26 -17.71 6.27
C ARG A 72 33.98 -18.98 6.73
N ALA A 73 34.00 -19.20 8.04
CA ALA A 73 34.63 -20.39 8.61
C ALA A 73 33.72 -21.62 8.46
N THR A 74 32.40 -21.43 8.56
CA THR A 74 31.42 -22.52 8.58
C THR A 74 30.25 -22.25 7.64
N LYS A 75 29.61 -23.32 7.17
CA LYS A 75 28.44 -23.21 6.29
C LYS A 75 27.20 -22.65 7.00
N ASP A 76 27.13 -22.77 8.32
CA ASP A 76 25.96 -22.38 9.12
C ASP A 76 25.98 -20.90 9.52
N GLU A 77 27.06 -20.18 9.25
CA GLU A 77 27.17 -18.76 9.57
C GLU A 77 26.20 -17.92 8.71
N PRO A 78 25.42 -16.99 9.31
CA PRO A 78 24.49 -16.14 8.58
C PRO A 78 25.20 -15.30 7.53
N LEU A 79 24.66 -15.29 6.30
CA LEU A 79 25.25 -14.52 5.21
C LEU A 79 25.10 -13.02 5.48
N ALA A 80 26.23 -12.33 5.65
CA ALA A 80 26.24 -10.88 5.78
C ALA A 80 25.76 -10.20 4.49
N LEU A 81 24.92 -9.18 4.65
CA LEU A 81 24.44 -8.35 3.56
C LEU A 81 25.46 -7.29 3.20
N GLN A 82 25.52 -6.92 1.92
CA GLN A 82 26.32 -5.79 1.46
C GLN A 82 25.74 -4.45 1.93
N SER A 83 24.40 -4.35 1.93
CA SER A 83 23.65 -3.20 2.43
C SER A 83 22.68 -3.68 3.52
N SER A 84 22.77 -3.11 4.71
CA SER A 84 21.81 -3.39 5.79
C SER A 84 20.39 -2.98 5.39
N VAL A 85 19.40 -3.74 5.82
CA VAL A 85 17.98 -3.41 5.62
C VAL A 85 17.55 -2.40 6.68
N THR A 86 17.09 -1.24 6.22
CA THR A 86 16.59 -0.15 7.06
C THR A 86 15.06 -0.21 7.24
N VAL A 87 14.50 0.68 8.07
CA VAL A 87 13.04 0.79 8.24
C VAL A 87 12.36 1.15 6.92
N ASP A 88 12.92 2.10 6.18
CA ASP A 88 12.35 2.57 4.90
C ASP A 88 12.32 1.47 3.85
N ASP A 89 13.35 0.62 3.81
CA ASP A 89 13.38 -0.56 2.94
C ASP A 89 12.22 -1.53 3.25
N ILE A 90 11.92 -1.74 4.54
CA ILE A 90 10.82 -2.59 4.96
C ILE A 90 9.49 -1.95 4.58
N VAL A 91 9.31 -0.65 4.84
CA VAL A 91 8.09 0.09 4.50
C VAL A 91 7.80 0.03 2.99
N ALA A 92 8.82 0.28 2.16
CA ALA A 92 8.69 0.22 0.71
C ALA A 92 8.27 -1.18 0.22
N GLU A 93 8.87 -2.23 0.79
CA GLU A 93 8.56 -3.61 0.40
C GLU A 93 7.23 -4.11 0.95
N VAL A 94 6.79 -3.62 2.11
CA VAL A 94 5.44 -3.86 2.60
C VAL A 94 4.41 -3.23 1.67
N ALA A 95 4.62 -1.98 1.25
CA ALA A 95 3.75 -1.32 0.28
C ALA A 95 3.69 -2.10 -1.05
N ARG A 96 4.84 -2.59 -1.53
CA ARG A 96 4.95 -3.34 -2.77
C ARG A 96 4.32 -4.75 -2.71
N GLN A 97 4.57 -5.51 -1.64
CA GLN A 97 4.18 -6.93 -1.57
C GLN A 97 2.81 -7.16 -0.92
N PHE A 98 2.45 -6.32 0.06
CA PHE A 98 1.22 -6.47 0.83
C PHE A 98 0.14 -5.47 0.41
N SER A 99 0.49 -4.45 -0.39
CA SER A 99 -0.39 -3.36 -0.78
C SER A 99 -0.99 -2.65 0.44
N VAL A 100 -0.14 -2.44 1.46
CA VAL A 100 -0.47 -1.75 2.71
C VAL A 100 0.56 -0.64 2.91
N GLN A 101 0.09 0.58 3.14
CA GLN A 101 0.95 1.70 3.53
C GLN A 101 1.07 1.72 5.06
N ILE A 102 2.30 1.67 5.55
CA ILE A 102 2.60 1.74 6.99
C ILE A 102 3.53 2.95 7.20
N ALA A 103 3.27 3.73 8.25
CA ALA A 103 4.19 4.78 8.67
C ALA A 103 5.45 4.16 9.30
N PRO A 104 6.66 4.69 9.03
CA PRO A 104 7.90 4.13 9.57
C PRO A 104 7.91 4.08 11.10
N GLU A 105 7.22 5.01 11.77
CA GLU A 105 7.07 5.08 13.23
C GLU A 105 6.35 3.86 13.84
N ASN A 106 5.51 3.18 13.04
CA ASN A 106 4.77 2.01 13.47
C ASN A 106 5.63 0.73 13.42
N LEU A 107 6.85 0.79 12.88
CA LEU A 107 7.79 -0.32 12.85
C LEU A 107 8.84 -0.17 13.96
N ASN A 108 8.92 -1.16 14.85
CA ASN A 108 9.95 -1.18 15.88
C ASN A 108 11.14 -2.03 15.42
N LEU A 109 12.09 -1.39 14.73
CA LEU A 109 13.35 -2.00 14.32
C LEU A 109 14.52 -1.28 15.02
N PRO A 110 14.98 -1.77 16.19
CA PRO A 110 16.02 -1.09 16.97
C PRO A 110 17.40 -1.10 16.31
N SER A 111 17.67 -2.10 15.46
CA SER A 111 18.91 -2.19 14.69
C SER A 111 18.64 -2.65 13.25
N PRO A 112 19.33 -2.08 12.24
CA PRO A 112 19.20 -2.52 10.85
C PRO A 112 19.58 -4.00 10.68
N LEU A 113 18.81 -4.72 9.84
CA LEU A 113 19.09 -6.15 9.60
C LEU A 113 20.30 -6.27 8.68
N SER A 114 21.36 -6.89 9.20
CA SER A 114 22.66 -6.96 8.52
C SER A 114 22.98 -8.32 7.91
N ALA A 115 22.13 -9.33 8.13
CA ALA A 115 22.34 -10.68 7.64
C ALA A 115 21.07 -11.26 6.98
N CYS A 116 21.27 -12.30 6.19
CA CYS A 116 20.20 -13.15 5.69
C CYS A 116 19.63 -14.00 6.83
N GLY A 117 18.31 -14.16 6.86
CA GLY A 117 17.65 -14.89 7.93
C GLY A 117 16.15 -14.63 7.98
N GLU A 118 15.51 -15.25 8.97
CA GLU A 118 14.13 -14.98 9.34
C GLU A 118 14.11 -14.13 10.60
N TYR A 119 13.35 -13.04 10.56
CA TYR A 119 13.26 -12.03 11.59
C TYR A 119 11.80 -11.75 11.90
N GLU A 120 11.52 -11.49 13.17
CA GLU A 120 10.22 -11.00 13.61
C GLU A 120 10.37 -9.55 14.03
N VAL A 121 9.68 -8.65 13.31
CA VAL A 121 9.70 -7.21 13.58
C VAL A 121 8.40 -6.81 14.24
N ALA A 122 8.46 -6.19 15.42
CA ALA A 122 7.26 -5.78 16.14
C ALA A 122 6.61 -4.55 15.47
N LEU A 123 5.29 -4.58 15.35
CA LEU A 123 4.47 -3.49 14.82
C LEU A 123 3.73 -2.80 15.97
N ARG A 124 3.73 -1.47 15.95
CA ARG A 124 3.02 -0.63 16.91
C ARG A 124 1.71 -0.17 16.27
N PHE A 125 0.62 -0.86 16.58
CA PHE A 125 -0.72 -0.46 16.16
C PHE A 125 -1.56 0.03 17.33
N PRO A 126 -2.55 0.92 17.08
CA PRO A 126 -3.50 1.33 18.10
C PRO A 126 -4.29 0.13 18.65
N LYS A 127 -4.72 0.23 19.92
CA LYS A 127 -5.54 -0.79 20.60
C LYS A 127 -6.90 -1.03 19.95
N SER A 128 -7.33 -0.17 19.02
CA SER A 128 -8.58 -0.32 18.27
C SER A 128 -8.52 -1.43 17.22
N ILE A 129 -7.34 -1.86 16.78
CA ILE A 129 -7.19 -3.00 15.87
C ILE A 129 -7.08 -4.27 16.72
N PRO A 130 -8.02 -5.22 16.58
CA PRO A 130 -8.01 -6.44 17.38
C PRO A 130 -6.76 -7.27 17.09
N LEU A 131 -6.16 -7.85 18.13
CA LEU A 131 -5.01 -8.76 17.98
C LEU A 131 -5.48 -10.11 17.42
N PRO A 132 -4.65 -10.79 16.61
CA PRO A 132 -4.91 -12.16 16.19
C PRO A 132 -4.89 -13.11 17.38
N GLU A 133 -5.66 -14.20 17.30
CA GLU A 133 -5.75 -15.21 18.36
C GLU A 133 -4.36 -15.77 18.70
N GLY A 134 -4.02 -15.76 19.99
CA GLY A 134 -2.76 -16.31 20.51
C GLY A 134 -1.54 -15.39 20.45
N LYS A 135 -1.67 -14.14 19.97
CA LYS A 135 -0.54 -13.18 19.92
C LYS A 135 -0.64 -12.08 20.96
N VAL A 136 0.48 -11.78 21.61
CA VAL A 136 0.60 -10.70 22.62
C VAL A 136 0.80 -9.33 21.95
N TYR A 137 1.50 -9.29 20.81
CA TYR A 137 1.77 -8.09 20.03
C TYR A 137 1.74 -8.40 18.54
N TRP A 138 1.50 -7.36 17.72
CA TRP A 138 1.57 -7.48 16.27
C TRP A 138 3.01 -7.67 15.81
N THR A 139 3.25 -8.69 14.99
CA THR A 139 4.57 -9.00 14.43
C THR A 139 4.51 -9.14 12.92
N LEU A 140 5.48 -8.53 12.25
CA LEU A 140 5.75 -8.71 10.83
C LEU A 140 6.84 -9.77 10.67
N LYS A 141 6.52 -10.87 10.00
CA LYS A 141 7.50 -11.90 9.65
C LYS A 141 8.30 -11.45 8.44
N VAL A 142 9.60 -11.22 8.61
CA VAL A 142 10.50 -10.76 7.55
C VAL A 142 11.53 -11.83 7.24
N LYS A 143 11.66 -12.19 5.97
CA LYS A 143 12.66 -13.16 5.48
C LYS A 143 13.60 -12.48 4.51
N VAL A 144 14.86 -12.35 4.90
CA VAL A 144 15.92 -11.80 4.05
C VAL A 144 16.63 -12.95 3.35
N ARG A 145 16.63 -12.91 2.01
CA ARG A 145 17.30 -13.87 1.14
C ARG A 145 18.40 -13.17 0.35
N SER A 146 19.44 -13.93 -0.01
CA SER A 146 20.42 -13.49 -0.99
C SER A 146 19.79 -13.38 -2.38
N LYS A 147 20.22 -12.39 -3.15
CA LYS A 147 19.90 -12.25 -4.58
C LYS A 147 20.77 -13.19 -5.43
#